data_AF-I5BSF5-F1
#
_entry.id   AF-I5BSF5-F1
#
_cell.length_a   1.000
_cell.length_b   1.000
_cell.length_c   1.000
_cell.angle_alpha   90.00
_cell.angle_beta   90.00
_cell.angle_gamma   90.00
#
_symmetry.space_group_name_H-M   'P 1'
#
loop_
_entity.id
_entity.type
_entity.pdbx_description
1 polymer ?
#
loop_
_entity_poly.entity_id
_entity_poly.type
_entity_poly.pdbx_seq_one_letter_code
_entity_poly.pdbx_strand_id
1 'polypeptide(L)'
;MILLMRYLTIHFYFLLACAAFTMRELEAQQIPNAQQQSVATSPETLVIPSLGSSPQLNMVREISPRVAMHQINSGILPSKEQASTVTKYYDGLGRPVQEVFYQASPTGKDLVQPHVYDALGREKYTLKLYPSSGTNGRIKTDVGQEYTSRLQTVYANESNFFTRLAYEASPLNRVLKSSAPGNSWSGSNRGQQVITRPNRADEDVKIFRYTWPAAPKPTHEGTFGAGQL
;
A
#
# COMPACT_ATOMS: atom_id res chain seq x y z
N MET A 1 17.13 -67.51 -44.64
CA MET A 1 17.52 -67.35 -43.22
C MET A 1 18.15 -65.97 -42.91
N ILE A 2 18.86 -65.32 -43.85
CA ILE A 2 19.53 -64.02 -43.63
C ILE A 2 18.56 -62.82 -43.61
N LEU A 3 17.46 -62.86 -44.36
CA LEU A 3 16.46 -61.76 -44.39
C LEU A 3 15.65 -61.65 -43.08
N LEU A 4 15.32 -62.77 -42.44
CA LEU A 4 14.52 -62.81 -41.21
C LEU A 4 15.31 -62.25 -40.00
N MET A 5 16.62 -62.55 -39.92
CA MET A 5 17.50 -62.02 -38.87
C MET A 5 17.75 -60.52 -38.99
N ARG A 6 17.75 -59.94 -40.20
CA ARG A 6 17.88 -58.48 -40.42
C ARG A 6 16.60 -57.72 -40.05
N TYR A 7 15.43 -58.32 -40.30
CA TYR A 7 14.15 -57.70 -39.92
C TYR A 7 13.97 -57.68 -38.39
N LEU A 8 14.36 -58.77 -37.72
CA LEU A 8 14.27 -58.89 -36.26
C LEU A 8 15.24 -57.94 -35.54
N THR A 9 16.44 -57.71 -36.08
CA THR A 9 17.39 -56.72 -35.52
C THR A 9 16.90 -55.29 -35.74
N ILE A 10 16.35 -54.95 -36.92
CA ILE A 10 15.83 -53.60 -37.19
C ILE A 10 14.62 -53.29 -36.30
N HIS A 11 13.69 -54.23 -36.11
CA HIS A 11 12.57 -54.03 -35.17
C HIS A 11 13.01 -53.92 -33.72
N PHE A 12 14.04 -54.68 -33.30
CA PHE A 12 14.59 -54.59 -31.95
C PHE A 12 15.23 -53.22 -31.67
N TYR A 13 16.01 -52.68 -32.62
CA TYR A 13 16.56 -51.32 -32.51
C TYR A 13 15.49 -50.22 -32.61
N PHE A 14 14.42 -50.42 -33.38
CA PHE A 14 13.30 -49.48 -33.47
C PHE A 14 12.48 -49.44 -32.17
N LEU A 15 12.26 -50.59 -31.52
CA LEU A 15 11.63 -50.68 -30.21
C LEU A 15 12.50 -50.08 -29.10
N LEU A 16 13.82 -50.28 -29.17
CA LEU A 16 14.78 -49.66 -28.23
C LEU A 16 14.83 -48.13 -28.39
N ALA A 17 14.73 -47.62 -29.63
CA ALA A 17 14.67 -46.19 -29.93
C ALA A 17 13.34 -45.54 -29.50
N CYS A 18 12.21 -46.25 -29.64
CA CYS A 18 10.91 -45.77 -29.13
C CYS A 18 10.84 -45.76 -27.60
N ALA A 19 11.44 -46.75 -26.92
CA ALA A 19 11.48 -46.80 -25.45
C ALA A 19 12.38 -45.69 -24.84
N ALA A 20 13.42 -45.26 -25.55
CA ALA A 20 14.26 -44.14 -25.14
C ALA A 20 13.61 -42.75 -25.36
N PHE A 21 12.51 -42.68 -26.12
CA PHE A 21 11.84 -41.42 -26.46
C PHE A 21 10.61 -41.11 -25.58
N THR A 22 10.18 -42.04 -24.72
CA THR A 22 9.01 -41.86 -23.86
C THR A 22 9.40 -41.89 -22.39
N MET A 23 10.09 -40.85 -21.92
CA MET A 23 10.04 -40.36 -20.54
C MET A 23 10.93 -39.13 -20.43
N ARG A 24 10.42 -38.00 -20.92
CA ARG A 24 10.86 -36.68 -20.48
C ARG A 24 9.60 -35.94 -20.06
N GLU A 25 9.19 -36.19 -18.82
CA GLU A 25 8.18 -35.33 -18.20
C GLU A 25 8.81 -33.94 -18.11
N LEU A 26 8.34 -33.01 -18.94
CA LEU A 26 8.56 -31.59 -18.71
C LEU A 26 7.75 -31.24 -17.47
N GLU A 27 8.33 -31.43 -16.30
CA GLU A 27 7.92 -30.64 -15.16
C GLU A 27 8.37 -29.21 -15.46
N ALA A 28 7.45 -28.40 -15.99
CA ALA A 28 7.55 -26.96 -15.84
C ALA A 28 7.33 -26.66 -14.35
N GLN A 29 8.35 -26.93 -13.53
CA GLN A 29 8.35 -26.44 -12.17
C GLN A 29 8.45 -24.93 -12.28
N GLN A 30 7.36 -24.25 -11.91
CA GLN A 30 7.38 -22.83 -11.67
C GLN A 30 8.28 -22.61 -10.45
N ILE A 31 9.60 -22.62 -10.67
CA ILE A 31 10.55 -22.08 -9.70
C ILE A 31 10.08 -20.64 -9.56
N PRO A 32 9.63 -20.19 -8.37
CA PRO A 32 9.44 -18.77 -8.16
C PRO A 32 10.80 -18.18 -8.51
N ASN A 33 10.86 -17.38 -9.58
CA ASN A 33 12.08 -16.64 -9.88
C ASN A 33 12.57 -16.10 -8.54
N ALA A 34 13.86 -16.24 -8.25
CA ALA A 34 14.50 -15.44 -7.20
C ALA A 34 14.46 -13.97 -7.66
N GLN A 35 13.25 -13.43 -7.85
CA GLN A 35 12.99 -12.09 -8.33
C GLN A 35 13.60 -11.21 -7.27
N GLN A 36 14.75 -10.64 -7.60
CA GLN A 36 15.10 -9.34 -7.06
C GLN A 36 13.84 -8.50 -7.20
N GLN A 37 13.28 -8.17 -6.04
CA GLN A 37 12.11 -7.33 -5.90
C GLN A 37 12.34 -6.14 -6.83
N SER A 38 11.42 -5.91 -7.78
CA SER A 38 11.65 -4.90 -8.82
C SER A 38 11.97 -3.55 -8.17
N VAL A 39 13.24 -3.12 -8.25
CA VAL A 39 13.68 -1.85 -7.69
C VAL A 39 13.38 -0.77 -8.72
N ALA A 40 12.75 0.30 -8.26
CA ALA A 40 12.42 1.47 -9.04
C ALA A 40 13.63 2.08 -9.77
N THR A 41 13.45 2.51 -11.01
CA THR A 41 14.26 3.58 -11.60
C THR A 41 13.72 4.92 -11.05
N SER A 42 14.51 5.62 -10.24
CA SER A 42 14.17 6.91 -9.59
C SER A 42 12.96 6.89 -8.63
N PRO A 43 13.05 6.19 -7.47
CA PRO A 43 12.03 6.27 -6.43
C PRO A 43 11.97 7.69 -5.84
N GLU A 44 10.76 8.22 -5.67
CA GLU A 44 10.57 9.45 -4.89
C GLU A 44 10.90 9.19 -3.42
N THR A 45 11.77 10.02 -2.85
CA THR A 45 12.20 9.88 -1.46
C THR A 45 11.18 10.49 -0.51
N LEU A 46 10.72 9.71 0.47
CA LEU A 46 9.91 10.23 1.58
C LEU A 46 10.75 11.19 2.41
N VAL A 47 10.24 12.41 2.60
CA VAL A 47 10.80 13.38 3.53
C VAL A 47 9.72 13.72 4.56
N ILE A 48 9.96 13.33 5.82
CA ILE A 48 9.13 13.76 6.95
C ILE A 48 9.82 15.00 7.55
N PRO A 49 9.18 16.18 7.55
CA PRO A 49 9.77 17.38 8.14
C PRO A 49 10.09 17.18 9.63
N SER A 50 11.26 17.65 10.07
CA SER A 50 11.56 17.71 11.51
C SER A 50 10.71 18.78 12.17
N LEU A 51 10.25 18.51 13.38
CA LEU A 51 9.47 19.45 14.19
C LEU A 51 10.36 20.36 15.06
N GLY A 52 11.69 20.27 14.93
CA GLY A 52 12.63 20.96 15.83
C GLY A 52 12.65 20.35 17.23
N SER A 53 13.50 20.88 18.12
CA SER A 53 13.73 20.31 19.46
C SER A 53 12.62 20.63 20.48
N SER A 54 11.87 21.71 20.27
CA SER A 54 10.76 22.13 21.15
C SER A 54 9.62 22.74 20.34
N PRO A 55 8.86 21.92 19.60
CA PRO A 55 7.74 22.41 18.81
C PRO A 55 6.62 22.93 19.73
N GLN A 56 6.20 24.17 19.53
CA GLN A 56 4.98 24.71 20.13
C GLN A 56 3.80 24.33 19.24
N LEU A 57 3.10 23.27 19.61
CA LEU A 57 1.98 22.72 18.85
C LEU A 57 0.75 22.61 19.73
N ASN A 58 -0.40 22.80 19.09
CA ASN A 58 -1.67 22.52 19.73
C ASN A 58 -1.83 21.00 19.83
N MET A 59 -2.53 20.51 20.86
CA MET A 59 -2.80 19.09 20.99
C MET A 59 -4.19 18.81 21.53
N VAL A 60 -4.77 17.70 21.08
CA VAL A 60 -5.96 17.09 21.66
C VAL A 60 -5.56 15.74 22.21
N ARG A 61 -5.88 15.48 23.47
CA ARG A 61 -5.61 14.22 24.14
C ARG A 61 -6.92 13.55 24.51
N GLU A 62 -7.07 12.32 24.03
CA GLU A 62 -8.18 11.44 24.35
C GLU A 62 -7.68 10.33 25.29
N ILE A 63 -8.39 10.12 26.39
CA ILE A 63 -8.10 9.07 27.37
C ILE A 63 -9.38 8.23 27.50
N SER A 64 -9.28 6.96 27.13
CA SER A 64 -10.37 5.99 27.23
C SER A 64 -10.06 5.00 28.36
N PRO A 65 -10.67 5.15 29.55
CA PRO A 65 -10.44 4.25 30.68
C PRO A 65 -10.81 2.80 30.34
N ARG A 66 -9.98 1.86 30.78
CA ARG A 66 -10.25 0.41 30.72
C ARG A 66 -10.76 -0.13 32.06
N VAL A 67 -10.50 0.62 33.12
CA VAL A 67 -10.94 0.34 34.49
C VAL A 67 -11.65 1.57 35.04
N ALA A 68 -12.42 1.41 36.12
CA ALA A 68 -13.05 2.54 36.79
C ALA A 68 -11.98 3.55 37.24
N MET A 69 -12.16 4.81 36.86
CA MET A 69 -11.26 5.91 37.18
C MET A 69 -12.07 7.10 37.70
N HIS A 70 -11.62 7.70 38.81
CA HIS A 70 -12.31 8.83 39.44
C HIS A 70 -11.64 10.19 39.17
N GLN A 71 -10.37 10.19 38.74
CA GLN A 71 -9.64 11.39 38.40
C GLN A 71 -8.46 11.06 37.48
N ILE A 72 -8.00 12.05 36.72
CA ILE A 72 -6.80 11.99 35.89
C ILE A 72 -5.86 13.08 36.41
N ASN A 73 -4.72 12.67 36.97
CA ASN A 73 -3.75 13.62 37.51
C ASN A 73 -3.10 14.40 36.37
N SER A 74 -3.12 15.72 36.45
CA SER A 74 -2.48 16.58 35.45
C SER A 74 -0.99 16.25 35.33
N GLY A 75 -0.52 16.01 34.11
CA GLY A 75 0.89 15.72 33.82
C GLY A 75 1.32 14.25 33.95
N ILE A 76 0.48 13.37 34.50
CA ILE A 76 0.75 11.92 34.58
C ILE A 76 -0.25 11.18 33.72
N LEU A 77 0.26 10.42 32.75
CA LEU A 77 -0.59 9.57 31.92
C LEU A 77 -0.97 8.29 32.68
N PRO A 78 -2.24 7.87 32.66
CA PRO A 78 -2.65 6.58 33.20
C PRO A 78 -1.87 5.45 32.51
N SER A 79 -1.53 4.38 33.24
CA SER A 79 -0.80 3.26 32.63
C SER A 79 -1.62 2.59 31.52
N LYS A 80 -0.95 1.82 30.65
CA LYS A 80 -1.61 1.11 29.53
C LYS A 80 -2.71 0.13 30.01
N GLU A 81 -2.59 -0.39 31.23
CA GLU A 81 -3.59 -1.23 31.89
C GLU A 81 -4.82 -0.42 32.35
N GLN A 82 -4.60 0.83 32.75
CA GLN A 82 -5.66 1.70 33.27
C GLN A 82 -6.48 2.36 32.15
N ALA A 83 -5.82 2.83 31.08
CA ALA A 83 -6.49 3.53 29.99
C ALA A 83 -5.74 3.43 28.66
N SER A 84 -6.46 3.58 27.56
CA SER A 84 -5.88 3.91 26.26
C SER A 84 -5.73 5.42 26.15
N THR A 85 -4.53 5.92 25.87
CA THR A 85 -4.30 7.36 25.67
C THR A 85 -3.78 7.64 24.27
N VAL A 86 -4.46 8.54 23.55
CA VAL A 86 -4.06 9.02 22.22
C VAL A 86 -3.90 10.53 22.28
N THR A 87 -2.76 11.03 21.80
CA THR A 87 -2.51 12.48 21.68
C THR A 87 -2.30 12.84 20.22
N LYS A 88 -3.16 13.70 19.69
CA LYS A 88 -3.04 14.27 18.33
C LYS A 88 -2.43 15.66 18.44
N TYR A 89 -1.32 15.89 17.76
CA TYR A 89 -0.65 17.18 17.68
C TYR A 89 -1.01 17.87 16.38
N TYR A 90 -1.28 19.17 16.45
CA TYR A 90 -1.72 19.99 15.33
C TYR A 90 -0.76 21.16 15.11
N ASP A 91 -0.58 21.53 13.84
CA ASP A 91 0.11 22.77 13.49
C ASP A 91 -0.73 24.01 13.77
N GLY A 92 -0.18 25.20 13.48
CA GLY A 92 -0.87 26.48 13.64
C GLY A 92 -2.09 26.68 12.73
N LEU A 93 -2.31 25.80 11.75
CA LEU A 93 -3.45 25.83 10.84
C LEU A 93 -4.51 24.77 11.22
N GLY A 94 -4.30 24.02 12.31
CA GLY A 94 -5.23 22.99 12.77
C GLY A 94 -5.11 21.66 12.01
N ARG A 95 -4.05 21.43 11.24
CA ARG A 95 -3.80 20.15 10.57
C ARG A 95 -3.02 19.22 11.50
N PRO A 96 -3.38 17.93 11.63
CA PRO A 96 -2.64 17.00 12.47
C PRO A 96 -1.23 16.76 11.89
N VAL A 97 -0.18 16.92 12.70
CA VAL A 97 1.22 16.66 12.27
C VAL A 97 1.73 15.31 12.78
N GLN A 98 1.19 14.84 13.90
CA GLN A 98 1.59 13.59 14.51
C GLN A 98 0.51 13.08 15.45
N GLU A 99 0.25 11.78 15.46
CA GLU A 99 -0.53 11.09 16.47
C GLU A 99 0.37 10.18 17.28
N VAL A 100 0.24 10.22 18.61
CA VAL A 100 1.01 9.40 19.55
C VAL A 100 0.04 8.58 20.39
N PHE A 101 0.12 7.26 20.24
CA PHE A 101 -0.60 6.28 21.03
C PHE A 101 0.31 5.83 22.16
N TYR A 102 0.00 6.26 23.38
CA TYR A 102 0.85 6.04 24.55
C TYR A 102 0.94 4.56 24.91
N GLN A 103 2.16 4.02 24.94
CA GLN A 103 2.46 2.62 25.32
C GLN A 103 1.59 1.55 24.63
N ALA A 104 1.11 1.85 23.42
CA ALA A 104 0.16 1.01 22.70
C ALA A 104 0.80 -0.19 21.97
N SER A 105 2.13 -0.26 21.87
CA SER A 105 2.79 -1.44 21.30
C SER A 105 2.74 -2.63 22.27
N PRO A 106 2.88 -3.88 21.77
CA PRO A 106 2.99 -5.07 22.63
C PRO A 106 4.13 -4.98 23.67
N THR A 107 5.21 -4.28 23.32
CA THR A 107 6.38 -4.04 24.18
C THR A 107 6.26 -2.78 25.06
N GLY A 108 5.10 -2.12 25.08
CA GLY A 108 4.87 -0.91 25.87
C GLY A 108 5.55 0.35 25.33
N LYS A 109 5.90 0.37 24.03
CA LYS A 109 6.40 1.56 23.33
C LYS A 109 5.25 2.42 22.81
N ASP A 110 5.52 3.71 22.66
CA ASP A 110 4.58 4.61 21.99
C ASP A 110 4.46 4.22 20.51
N LEU A 111 3.25 4.07 19.99
CA LEU A 111 3.04 4.01 18.54
C LEU A 111 2.86 5.42 18.01
N VAL A 112 3.51 5.73 16.90
CA VAL A 112 3.53 7.07 16.33
C VAL A 112 3.09 7.02 14.87
N GLN A 113 2.20 7.93 14.51
CA GLN A 113 1.78 8.16 13.13
C GLN A 113 2.12 9.61 12.73
N PRO A 114 3.14 9.82 11.88
CA PRO A 114 3.38 11.11 11.26
C PRO A 114 2.37 11.41 10.16
N HIS A 115 2.10 12.69 9.94
CA HIS A 115 1.30 13.19 8.82
C HIS A 115 2.15 14.16 8.00
N VAL A 116 2.19 13.98 6.68
CA VAL A 116 3.03 14.78 5.78
C VAL A 116 2.18 15.40 4.68
N TYR A 117 2.31 16.72 4.54
CA TYR A 117 1.54 17.53 3.61
C TYR A 117 2.39 18.04 2.46
N ASP A 118 1.75 18.29 1.31
CA ASP A 118 2.35 19.05 0.22
C ASP A 118 2.31 20.58 0.49
N ALA A 119 2.87 21.36 -0.43
CA ALA A 119 2.91 22.83 -0.32
C ALA A 119 1.51 23.49 -0.29
N LEU A 120 0.48 22.78 -0.77
CA LEU A 120 -0.91 23.23 -0.75
C LEU A 120 -1.65 22.74 0.50
N GLY A 121 -0.98 22.01 1.40
CA GLY A 121 -1.53 21.54 2.65
C GLY A 121 -2.38 20.27 2.56
N ARG A 122 -2.23 19.48 1.49
CA ARG A 122 -2.94 18.23 1.27
C ARG A 122 -2.06 17.06 1.68
N GLU A 123 -2.65 16.01 2.25
CA GLU A 123 -1.89 14.85 2.72
C GLU A 123 -1.21 14.15 1.54
N LYS A 124 0.11 14.21 1.47
CA LYS A 124 0.88 13.67 0.35
C LYS A 124 1.17 12.17 0.51
N TYR A 125 1.36 11.76 1.76
CA TYR A 125 1.66 10.38 2.12
C TYR A 125 0.81 9.94 3.31
N THR A 126 0.18 8.78 3.17
CA THR A 126 -0.45 8.10 4.30
C THR A 126 0.56 7.11 4.89
N LEU A 127 1.10 7.47 6.06
CA LEU A 127 2.20 6.78 6.72
C LEU A 127 1.65 5.70 7.68
N LYS A 128 2.26 4.52 7.67
CA LYS A 128 1.99 3.47 8.67
C LYS A 128 2.40 3.88 10.08
N LEU A 129 1.72 3.36 11.10
CA LEU A 129 2.17 3.50 12.48
C LEU A 129 3.47 2.73 12.69
N TYR A 130 4.37 3.30 13.50
CA TYR A 130 5.60 2.63 13.90
C TYR A 130 5.81 2.71 15.42
N PRO A 131 6.49 1.73 16.03
CA PRO A 131 6.86 1.80 17.44
C PRO A 131 8.07 2.72 17.64
N SER A 132 7.90 3.82 18.38
CA SER A 132 9.01 4.71 18.71
C SER A 132 9.91 4.11 19.80
N SER A 133 11.11 4.66 19.94
CA SER A 133 12.05 4.41 21.04
C SER A 133 11.49 4.85 22.40
N GLY A 134 10.68 5.91 22.41
CA GLY A 134 10.11 6.53 23.60
C GLY A 134 8.84 5.85 24.11
N THR A 135 8.54 6.14 25.38
CA THR A 135 7.43 5.55 26.16
C THR A 135 6.72 6.59 27.03
N ASN A 136 6.77 7.86 26.63
CA ASN A 136 6.36 9.00 27.45
C ASN A 136 5.07 9.67 26.95
N GLY A 137 4.52 9.22 25.82
CA GLY A 137 3.30 9.79 25.22
C GLY A 137 3.47 11.23 24.71
N ARG A 138 4.70 11.73 24.65
CA ARG A 138 5.04 13.06 24.13
C ARG A 138 5.38 12.97 22.65
N ILE A 139 5.28 14.10 21.97
CA ILE A 139 5.65 14.25 20.56
C ILE A 139 7.10 13.79 20.30
N LYS A 140 7.31 13.15 19.15
CA LYS A 140 8.64 12.78 18.65
C LYS A 140 9.10 13.80 17.64
N THR A 141 10.34 14.26 17.77
CA THR A 141 10.90 15.37 16.99
C THR A 141 11.74 14.91 15.80
N ASP A 142 12.39 13.74 15.91
CA ASP A 142 13.16 13.10 14.85
C ASP A 142 12.40 11.92 14.23
N VAL A 143 11.26 12.23 13.61
CA VAL A 143 10.34 11.20 13.11
C VAL A 143 10.87 10.52 11.84
N GLY A 144 11.56 11.26 10.96
CA GLY A 144 11.98 10.74 9.65
C GLY A 144 12.93 9.54 9.73
N GLN A 145 14.01 9.68 10.52
CA GLN A 145 15.00 8.62 10.70
C GLN A 145 14.43 7.47 11.52
N GLU A 146 13.69 7.79 12.58
CA GLU A 146 13.09 6.78 13.44
C GLU A 146 12.02 5.96 12.70
N TYR A 147 11.17 6.59 11.91
CA TYR A 147 10.15 5.93 11.09
C TYR A 147 10.74 4.85 10.19
N THR A 148 11.74 5.23 9.40
CA THR A 148 12.38 4.35 8.41
C THR A 148 13.09 3.19 9.12
N SER A 149 13.92 3.51 10.12
CA SER A 149 14.70 2.49 10.83
C SER A 149 13.81 1.49 11.56
N ARG A 150 12.73 1.95 12.22
CA ARG A 150 11.82 1.07 12.96
C ARG A 150 11.02 0.16 12.04
N LEU A 151 10.50 0.67 10.93
CA LEU A 151 9.72 -0.15 10.02
C LEU A 151 10.58 -1.15 9.25
N GLN A 152 11.85 -0.83 8.95
CA GLN A 152 12.80 -1.79 8.40
C GLN A 152 13.07 -3.00 9.32
N THR A 153 12.99 -2.81 10.64
CA THR A 153 13.11 -3.96 11.57
C THR A 153 11.90 -4.90 11.54
N VAL A 154 10.72 -4.39 11.13
CA VAL A 154 9.48 -5.16 11.05
C VAL A 154 9.30 -5.77 9.65
N TYR A 155 9.68 -5.01 8.62
CA TYR A 155 9.54 -5.36 7.20
C TYR A 155 10.93 -5.38 6.55
N ALA A 156 11.60 -6.52 6.63
CA ALA A 156 12.92 -6.69 6.04
C ALA A 156 12.88 -6.51 4.51
N ASN A 157 13.95 -5.95 3.95
CA ASN A 157 14.11 -5.67 2.51
C ASN A 157 13.08 -4.69 1.90
N GLU A 158 12.28 -4.02 2.73
CA GLU A 158 11.37 -2.96 2.32
C GLU A 158 11.94 -1.57 2.67
N SER A 159 11.64 -0.56 1.86
CA SER A 159 11.98 0.84 2.15
C SER A 159 10.82 1.81 1.90
N ASN A 160 9.77 1.35 1.21
CA ASN A 160 8.54 2.10 1.00
C ASN A 160 7.41 1.64 1.93
N PHE A 161 7.16 2.36 3.02
CA PHE A 161 6.17 1.97 4.05
C PHE A 161 4.87 2.79 4.02
N PHE A 162 4.61 3.54 2.96
CA PHE A 162 3.55 4.52 2.90
C PHE A 162 2.75 4.41 1.61
N THR A 163 1.50 4.84 1.67
CA THR A 163 0.72 5.12 0.45
C THR A 163 1.10 6.50 -0.04
N ARG A 164 1.35 6.65 -1.34
CA ARG A 164 1.56 7.96 -1.96
C ARG A 164 0.29 8.40 -2.66
N LEU A 165 -0.06 9.68 -2.49
CA LEU A 165 -1.15 10.33 -3.18
C LEU A 165 -0.57 11.40 -4.12
N ALA A 166 -0.95 11.33 -5.40
CA ALA A 166 -0.67 12.38 -6.36
C ALA A 166 -1.98 13.07 -6.73
N TYR A 167 -2.04 14.36 -6.48
CA TYR A 167 -3.19 15.20 -6.76
C TYR A 167 -3.07 15.88 -8.12
N GLU A 168 -4.21 16.27 -8.66
CA GLU A 168 -4.24 17.18 -9.80
C GLU A 168 -3.77 18.59 -9.43
N ALA A 169 -3.27 19.30 -10.44
CA ALA A 169 -2.93 20.72 -10.37
C ALA A 169 -4.19 21.60 -10.50
N SER A 170 -5.29 21.19 -9.87
CA SER A 170 -6.56 21.92 -9.84
C SER A 170 -6.95 22.19 -8.38
N PRO A 171 -7.67 23.30 -8.09
CA PRO A 171 -8.20 23.60 -6.77
C PRO A 171 -9.15 22.53 -6.20
N LEU A 172 -9.64 21.60 -7.02
CA LEU A 172 -10.59 20.57 -6.62
C LEU A 172 -10.01 19.45 -5.74
N ASN A 173 -8.69 19.43 -5.51
CA ASN A 173 -8.02 18.45 -4.64
C ASN A 173 -8.33 16.98 -4.97
N ARG A 174 -8.55 16.65 -6.24
CA ARG A 174 -8.78 15.27 -6.67
C ARG A 174 -7.48 14.48 -6.70
N VAL A 175 -7.53 13.25 -6.17
CA VAL A 175 -6.43 12.29 -6.29
C VAL A 175 -6.43 11.74 -7.72
N LEU A 176 -5.37 12.02 -8.47
CA LEU A 176 -5.15 11.45 -9.81
C LEU A 176 -4.54 10.06 -9.73
N LYS A 177 -3.67 9.84 -8.74
CA LYS A 177 -2.96 8.57 -8.61
C LYS A 177 -2.71 8.23 -7.16
N SER A 178 -2.85 6.95 -6.83
CA SER A 178 -2.44 6.38 -5.54
C SER A 178 -1.54 5.18 -5.76
N SER A 179 -0.48 5.04 -4.96
CA SER A 179 0.35 3.82 -4.95
C SER A 179 0.39 3.25 -3.54
N ALA A 180 0.21 1.94 -3.42
CA ALA A 180 0.22 1.25 -2.14
C ALA A 180 1.64 1.23 -1.51
N PRO A 181 1.76 0.87 -0.22
CA PRO A 181 3.05 0.61 0.41
C PRO A 181 3.76 -0.60 -0.23
N GLY A 182 5.09 -0.60 -0.17
CA GLY A 182 5.98 -1.66 -0.65
C GLY A 182 6.86 -1.21 -1.81
N ASN A 183 8.06 -1.78 -1.90
CA ASN A 183 9.05 -1.45 -2.93
C ASN A 183 8.52 -1.74 -4.34
N SER A 184 7.68 -2.77 -4.49
CA SER A 184 7.01 -3.13 -5.76
C SER A 184 6.07 -2.04 -6.30
N TRP A 185 5.58 -1.16 -5.42
CA TRP A 185 4.73 -0.01 -5.74
C TRP A 185 5.49 1.30 -5.84
N SER A 186 6.79 1.29 -5.50
CA SER A 186 7.65 2.46 -5.64
C SER A 186 8.18 2.57 -7.07
N GLY A 187 8.28 3.82 -7.57
CA GLY A 187 8.84 4.13 -8.89
C GLY A 187 8.03 3.67 -10.11
N SER A 188 8.63 3.85 -11.30
CA SER A 188 8.09 3.46 -12.61
C SER A 188 6.65 3.90 -12.89
N ASN A 189 6.22 5.03 -12.29
CA ASN A 189 4.85 5.53 -12.37
C ASN A 189 3.80 4.43 -12.08
N ARG A 190 4.07 3.56 -11.11
CA ARG A 190 3.13 2.52 -10.66
C ARG A 190 2.06 3.11 -9.73
N GLY A 191 0.90 2.47 -9.69
CA GLY A 191 -0.23 2.89 -8.88
C GLY A 191 -1.55 2.92 -9.65
N GLN A 192 -2.64 2.98 -8.91
CA GLN A 192 -3.98 3.18 -9.46
C GLN A 192 -4.09 4.62 -9.92
N GLN A 193 -4.54 4.83 -11.16
CA GLN A 193 -4.77 6.15 -11.73
C GLN A 193 -6.25 6.34 -12.02
N VAL A 194 -6.78 7.51 -11.68
CA VAL A 194 -8.10 7.96 -12.06
C VAL A 194 -7.94 8.99 -13.17
N ILE A 195 -8.58 8.74 -14.31
CA ILE A 195 -8.60 9.67 -15.45
C ILE A 195 -10.04 10.12 -15.63
N THR A 196 -10.24 11.43 -15.56
CA THR A 196 -11.53 12.05 -15.86
C THR A 196 -11.38 12.78 -17.19
N ARG A 197 -12.06 12.26 -18.22
CA ARG A 197 -12.12 12.86 -19.55
C ARG A 197 -13.38 12.41 -20.25
N PRO A 198 -13.83 13.13 -21.29
CA PRO A 198 -14.90 12.64 -22.14
C PRO A 198 -14.52 11.33 -22.82
N ASN A 199 -15.55 10.60 -23.23
CA ASN A 199 -15.37 9.38 -24.01
C ASN A 199 -14.77 9.72 -25.39
N ARG A 200 -13.89 8.85 -25.88
CA ARG A 200 -13.30 8.94 -27.22
C ARG A 200 -14.05 8.05 -28.21
N ALA A 201 -13.81 8.27 -29.51
CA ALA A 201 -14.42 7.48 -30.57
C ALA A 201 -13.95 6.02 -30.60
N ASP A 202 -12.79 5.72 -30.01
CA ASP A 202 -12.23 4.37 -29.86
C ASP A 202 -12.74 3.64 -28.61
N GLU A 203 -13.59 4.28 -27.81
CA GLU A 203 -14.18 3.72 -26.60
C GLU A 203 -15.63 3.28 -26.89
N ASP A 204 -15.89 1.98 -26.79
CA ASP A 204 -17.18 1.38 -27.14
C ASP A 204 -18.22 1.49 -26.00
N VAL A 205 -18.57 2.73 -25.62
CA VAL A 205 -19.49 2.99 -24.51
C VAL A 205 -20.94 2.78 -24.94
N LYS A 206 -21.57 1.74 -24.40
CA LYS A 206 -22.91 1.26 -24.80
C LYS A 206 -24.04 1.97 -24.06
N ILE A 207 -25.12 2.28 -24.78
CA ILE A 207 -26.40 2.74 -24.27
C ILE A 207 -27.29 1.51 -24.08
N PHE A 208 -27.78 1.31 -22.85
CA PHE A 208 -28.78 0.29 -22.54
C PHE A 208 -30.04 0.93 -21.98
N ARG A 209 -31.20 0.52 -22.49
CA ARG A 209 -32.51 0.91 -21.95
C ARG A 209 -33.09 -0.23 -21.12
N TYR A 210 -33.61 0.12 -19.95
CA TYR A 210 -34.40 -0.78 -19.12
C TYR A 210 -35.79 -0.19 -18.92
N THR A 211 -36.83 -0.96 -19.26
CA THR A 211 -38.23 -0.52 -19.17
C THR A 211 -38.97 -1.38 -18.16
N TRP A 212 -39.23 -0.87 -16.96
CA TRP A 212 -40.02 -1.57 -15.94
C TRP A 212 -41.53 -1.29 -16.11
N PRO A 213 -42.44 -2.26 -15.89
CA PRO A 213 -42.21 -3.67 -15.55
C PRO A 213 -42.04 -4.59 -16.78
N ALA A 214 -42.08 -4.02 -17.99
CA ALA A 214 -42.24 -4.77 -19.23
C ALA A 214 -41.01 -5.57 -19.69
N ALA A 215 -39.80 -5.20 -19.24
CA ALA A 215 -38.56 -5.80 -19.69
C ALA A 215 -37.94 -6.73 -18.63
N PRO A 216 -37.63 -8.00 -18.96
CA PRO A 216 -36.92 -8.92 -18.05
C PRO A 216 -35.41 -8.61 -17.92
N LYS A 217 -34.84 -7.85 -18.86
CA LYS A 217 -33.44 -7.40 -18.87
C LYS A 217 -33.26 -6.14 -19.73
N PRO A 218 -32.18 -5.36 -19.53
CA PRO A 218 -31.88 -4.20 -20.39
C PRO A 218 -31.65 -4.59 -21.86
N THR A 219 -32.05 -3.73 -22.78
CA THR A 219 -31.81 -3.85 -24.23
C THR A 219 -30.78 -2.82 -24.68
N HIS A 220 -29.81 -3.24 -25.52
CA HIS A 220 -28.84 -2.34 -26.13
C HIS A 220 -29.52 -1.45 -27.17
N GLU A 221 -29.32 -0.12 -27.09
CA GLU A 221 -29.94 0.86 -27.99
C GLU A 221 -28.94 1.58 -28.90
N GLY A 222 -27.64 1.55 -28.58
CA GLY A 222 -26.62 2.21 -29.37
C GLY A 222 -25.32 2.44 -28.59
N THR A 223 -24.44 3.26 -29.14
CA THR A 223 -23.18 3.68 -28.52
C THR A 223 -23.13 5.19 -28.40
N PHE A 224 -22.47 5.70 -27.35
CA PHE A 224 -22.13 7.11 -27.27
C PHE A 224 -20.99 7.44 -28.24
N GLY A 225 -21.17 8.47 -29.06
CA GLY A 225 -20.11 9.08 -29.86
C GLY A 225 -19.14 9.89 -29.01
N ALA A 226 -17.98 10.26 -29.57
CA ALA A 226 -16.95 10.99 -28.83
C ALA A 226 -17.47 12.31 -28.22
N GLY A 227 -17.13 12.56 -26.95
CA GLY A 227 -17.49 13.79 -26.25
C GLY A 227 -18.96 13.89 -25.80
N GLN A 228 -19.72 12.79 -25.86
CA GLN A 228 -21.12 12.77 -25.45
C GLN A 228 -21.32 12.45 -23.96
N LEU A 229 -20.24 12.12 -23.24
CA LEU A 229 -20.19 11.86 -21.80
C LEU A 229 -19.01 12.59 -21.15
#